data_AF-A0A2S2QM81-F1
#
_entry.id   AF-A0A2S2QM81-F1
#
_cell.length_a   1.000
_cell.length_b   1.000
_cell.length_c   1.000
_cell.angle_alpha   90.00
_cell.angle_beta   90.00
_cell.angle_gamma   90.00
#
_symmetry.space_group_name_H-M   'P 1'
#
loop_
_entity.id
_entity.type
_entity.pdbx_description
1 polymer ?
#
loop_
_entity_poly.entity_id
_entity_poly.type
_entity_poly.pdbx_seq_one_letter_code
_entity_poly.pdbx_strand_id
1 'polypeptide(L)'
;FERVHSEGFGPASHHGKRFIFHKTQDIFEKKKYLTEVKSEILDAEKYRDMLKEYLKLSETVTCNSSKIGQITTNITMTNMKKVLFEFYESNFDSFLQKEKKLIELKKLIEDDNDSTMLKDQNMELIELIKEFESLKAKNIRLNEIMSMNIKQKCK
;
A
#
# COMPACT_ATOMS: atom_id res chain seq x y z
N PHE A 1 6.30 -31.30 -110.10
CA PHE A 1 7.43 -31.23 -109.15
C PHE A 1 7.12 -30.19 -108.09
N GLU A 2 7.51 -30.49 -106.86
CA GLU A 2 6.75 -30.31 -105.63
C GLU A 2 6.69 -28.90 -105.02
N ARG A 3 5.61 -28.68 -104.27
CA ARG A 3 5.44 -27.64 -103.25
C ARG A 3 6.40 -27.87 -102.10
N VAL A 4 7.10 -26.84 -101.65
CA VAL A 4 7.68 -26.79 -100.30
C VAL A 4 6.89 -25.77 -99.49
N HIS A 5 6.16 -26.29 -98.51
CA HIS A 5 5.57 -25.52 -97.42
C HIS A 5 6.69 -24.91 -96.59
N SER A 6 6.63 -23.59 -96.34
CA SER A 6 7.32 -23.00 -95.20
C SER A 6 6.28 -22.34 -94.31
N GLU A 7 6.30 -22.80 -93.08
CA GLU A 7 5.26 -22.67 -92.07
C GLU A 7 5.06 -21.21 -91.67
N GLY A 8 3.79 -20.83 -91.56
CA GLY A 8 3.39 -19.55 -90.99
C GLY A 8 3.79 -19.50 -89.53
N PHE A 9 4.78 -18.65 -89.22
CA PHE A 9 4.91 -18.08 -87.89
C PHE A 9 3.77 -17.10 -87.67
N GLY A 10 2.65 -17.61 -87.16
CA GLY A 10 1.58 -16.77 -86.62
C GLY A 10 2.12 -15.90 -85.47
N PRO A 11 1.64 -14.66 -85.33
CA PRO A 11 2.10 -13.78 -84.26
C PRO A 11 1.66 -14.37 -82.91
N ALA A 12 2.63 -14.79 -82.10
CA ALA A 12 2.39 -15.19 -80.72
C ALA A 12 1.84 -14.00 -79.92
N SER A 13 0.51 -13.97 -79.83
CA SER A 13 -0.33 -13.45 -78.74
C SER A 13 0.26 -12.31 -77.90
N HIS A 14 -0.10 -11.07 -78.25
CA HIS A 14 0.04 -9.90 -77.37
C HIS A 14 -0.66 -10.07 -76.00
N HIS A 15 -1.59 -11.02 -75.87
CA HIS A 15 -2.28 -11.31 -74.61
C HIS A 15 -1.40 -11.98 -73.56
N GLY A 16 -0.46 -12.85 -73.95
CA GLY A 16 0.44 -13.54 -73.00
C GLY A 16 1.41 -12.58 -72.29
N LYS A 17 1.94 -11.58 -73.00
CA LYS A 17 2.90 -10.61 -72.45
C LYS A 17 2.24 -9.61 -71.47
N ARG A 18 1.01 -9.16 -71.74
CA ARG A 18 0.24 -8.31 -70.80
C ARG A 18 -0.08 -9.04 -69.50
N PHE A 19 -0.45 -10.33 -69.59
CA PHE A 19 -0.81 -11.13 -68.43
C PHE A 19 0.39 -11.37 -67.50
N ILE A 20 1.57 -11.62 -68.07
CA ILE A 20 2.82 -11.73 -67.31
C ILE A 20 3.16 -10.40 -66.64
N PHE A 21 3.09 -9.28 -67.38
CA PHE A 21 3.37 -7.95 -66.83
C PHE A 21 2.48 -7.61 -65.63
N HIS A 22 1.17 -7.84 -65.72
CA HIS A 22 0.24 -7.59 -64.61
C HIS A 22 0.56 -8.46 -63.40
N LYS A 23 0.85 -9.76 -63.58
CA LYS A 23 1.29 -10.63 -62.48
C LYS A 23 2.58 -10.15 -61.82
N THR A 24 3.56 -9.71 -62.60
CA THR A 24 4.83 -9.20 -62.05
C THR A 24 4.63 -7.91 -61.26
N GLN A 25 3.76 -7.02 -61.74
CA GLN A 25 3.41 -5.78 -61.05
C GLN A 25 2.67 -6.06 -59.73
N ASP A 26 1.74 -7.01 -59.74
CA ASP A 26 0.98 -7.45 -58.56
C ASP A 26 1.90 -8.07 -57.47
N ILE A 27 2.92 -8.83 -57.90
CA ILE A 27 3.94 -9.37 -56.99
C ILE A 27 4.81 -8.26 -56.38
N PHE A 28 5.12 -7.21 -57.15
CA PHE A 28 5.93 -6.09 -56.68
C PHE A 28 5.20 -5.28 -55.60
N GLU A 29 3.92 -4.95 -55.82
CA GLU A 29 3.10 -4.24 -54.84
C GLU A 29 2.93 -5.05 -53.55
N LYS A 30 2.68 -6.36 -53.66
CA LYS A 30 2.61 -7.25 -52.48
C LYS A 30 3.91 -7.29 -51.68
N LYS A 31 5.07 -7.26 -52.35
CA LYS A 31 6.38 -7.19 -51.66
C LYS A 31 6.60 -5.87 -50.95
N LYS A 32 6.16 -4.76 -51.55
CA LYS A 32 6.23 -3.43 -50.94
C LYS A 32 5.40 -3.39 -49.65
N TYR A 33 4.14 -3.82 -49.73
CA TYR A 33 3.24 -3.90 -48.57
C TYR A 33 3.80 -4.80 -47.46
N LEU A 34 4.36 -5.97 -47.81
CA LEU A 34 4.98 -6.86 -46.83
C LEU A 34 6.14 -6.20 -46.08
N THR A 35 6.89 -5.32 -46.74
CA THR A 35 8.02 -4.62 -46.12
C THR A 35 7.54 -3.55 -45.15
N GLU A 36 6.49 -2.82 -45.52
CA GLU A 36 5.85 -1.81 -44.68
C GLU A 36 5.27 -2.41 -43.40
N VAL A 37 4.48 -3.49 -43.53
CA VAL A 37 3.91 -4.24 -42.39
C VAL A 37 5.01 -4.80 -41.47
N LYS A 38 6.13 -5.28 -42.02
CA LYS A 38 7.26 -5.73 -41.19
C LYS A 38 7.87 -4.60 -40.36
N SER A 39 7.94 -3.39 -40.90
CA SER A 39 8.44 -2.23 -40.16
C SER A 39 7.50 -1.85 -39.03
N GLU A 40 6.18 -1.85 -39.29
CA GLU A 40 5.16 -1.55 -38.28
C GLU A 40 5.16 -2.57 -37.14
N ILE A 41 5.34 -3.87 -37.44
CA ILE A 41 5.48 -4.91 -36.42
C ILE A 41 6.71 -4.64 -35.54
N LEU A 42 7.86 -4.33 -36.13
CA LEU A 42 9.08 -4.01 -35.38
C LEU A 42 8.89 -2.80 -34.45
N ASP A 43 8.19 -1.77 -34.91
CA ASP A 43 7.92 -0.60 -34.08
C ASP A 43 6.91 -0.89 -32.98
N ALA A 44 5.89 -1.71 -33.25
CA ALA A 44 4.96 -2.20 -32.23
C ALA A 44 5.66 -3.06 -31.16
N GLU A 45 6.64 -3.88 -31.56
CA GLU A 45 7.44 -4.68 -30.63
C GLU A 45 8.29 -3.81 -29.71
N LYS A 46 8.95 -2.77 -30.24
CA LYS A 46 9.68 -1.79 -29.43
C LYS A 46 8.76 -1.08 -28.44
N TYR A 47 7.56 -0.67 -28.89
CA TYR A 47 6.57 -0.04 -28.02
C TYR A 47 6.10 -0.98 -26.90
N ARG A 48 5.84 -2.24 -27.23
CA ARG A 48 5.48 -3.27 -26.25
C ARG A 48 6.56 -3.45 -25.19
N ASP A 49 7.82 -3.52 -25.60
CA ASP A 49 8.93 -3.74 -24.67
C ASP A 49 9.16 -2.52 -23.78
N MET A 50 8.98 -1.30 -24.32
CA MET A 50 8.95 -0.07 -23.53
C MET A 50 7.84 -0.08 -22.47
N LEU A 51 6.62 -0.49 -22.84
CA LEU A 51 5.49 -0.57 -21.91
C LEU A 51 5.73 -1.60 -20.78
N LYS A 52 6.41 -2.71 -21.07
CA LYS A 52 6.79 -3.69 -20.05
C LYS A 52 7.74 -3.11 -19.01
N GLU A 53 8.72 -2.30 -19.43
CA GLU A 53 9.64 -1.65 -18.50
C GLU A 53 8.94 -0.58 -17.65
N TYR A 54 8.01 0.19 -18.23
CA TYR A 54 7.17 1.11 -17.47
C TYR A 54 6.30 0.40 -16.42
N LEU A 55 5.75 -0.77 -16.75
CA LEU A 55 4.96 -1.55 -15.81
C LEU A 55 5.81 -2.00 -14.60
N LYS A 56 7.01 -2.55 -14.84
CA LYS A 56 7.93 -2.93 -13.76
C LYS A 56 8.30 -1.75 -12.85
N LEU A 57 8.55 -0.58 -13.45
CA LEU A 57 8.87 0.64 -12.69
C LEU A 57 7.69 1.06 -11.81
N SER A 58 6.48 1.04 -12.38
CA SER A 58 5.23 1.37 -11.65
C SER A 58 4.98 0.42 -10.47
N GLU A 59 5.16 -0.88 -10.66
CA GLU A 59 5.05 -1.89 -9.59
C GLU A 59 6.07 -1.64 -8.47
N THR A 60 7.30 -1.29 -8.84
CA THR A 60 8.38 -0.97 -7.89
C THR A 60 8.06 0.28 -7.08
N VAL A 61 7.61 1.35 -7.73
CA VAL A 61 7.21 2.61 -7.08
C VAL A 61 6.03 2.39 -6.13
N THR A 62 5.05 1.58 -6.55
CA THR A 62 3.87 1.24 -5.73
C THR A 62 4.28 0.48 -4.47
N CYS A 63 5.15 -0.54 -4.61
CA CYS A 63 5.67 -1.30 -3.47
C CYS A 63 6.44 -0.40 -2.48
N ASN A 64 7.30 0.48 -2.98
CA ASN A 64 8.08 1.38 -2.14
C ASN A 64 7.21 2.43 -1.44
N SER A 65 6.19 2.96 -2.12
CA SER A 65 5.24 3.91 -1.53
C SER A 65 4.46 3.27 -0.38
N SER A 66 4.05 2.01 -0.51
CA SER A 66 3.44 1.23 0.58
C SER A 66 4.38 1.08 1.78
N LYS A 67 5.66 0.76 1.55
CA LYS A 67 6.67 0.67 2.62
C LYS A 67 6.89 2.01 3.33
N ILE A 68 6.90 3.13 2.61
CA ILE A 68 7.01 4.47 3.21
C ILE A 68 5.81 4.76 4.11
N GLY A 69 4.58 4.47 3.66
CA GLY A 69 3.38 4.59 4.50
C GLY A 69 3.46 3.77 5.79
N GLN A 70 4.05 2.56 5.72
CA GLN A 70 4.29 1.70 6.88
C GLN A 70 5.32 2.30 7.85
N ILE A 71 6.46 2.80 7.34
CA ILE A 71 7.49 3.45 8.17
C ILE A 71 6.90 4.64 8.93
N THR A 72 6.13 5.50 8.25
CA THR A 72 5.49 6.66 8.87
C THR A 72 4.50 6.26 9.97
N THR A 73 3.71 5.22 9.75
CA THR A 73 2.76 4.70 10.74
C THR A 73 3.50 4.16 11.97
N ASN A 74 4.55 3.36 11.76
CA ASN A 74 5.36 2.79 12.84
C ASN A 74 6.08 3.87 13.67
N ILE A 75 6.65 4.89 13.03
CA ILE A 75 7.29 6.03 13.72
C ILE A 75 6.25 6.79 14.55
N THR A 76 5.09 7.08 13.97
CA THR A 76 4.01 7.80 14.67
C THR A 76 3.53 7.03 15.90
N MET A 77 3.32 5.71 15.76
CA MET A 77 2.88 4.85 16.86
C MET A 77 3.95 4.72 17.94
N THR A 78 5.23 4.64 17.56
CA THR A 78 6.36 4.60 18.51
C THR A 78 6.46 5.89 19.30
N ASN A 79 6.33 7.04 18.64
CA ASN A 79 6.34 8.35 19.29
C ASN A 79 5.13 8.52 20.22
N MET A 80 3.94 8.07 19.81
CA MET A 80 2.76 8.07 20.68
C MET A 80 2.96 7.18 21.91
N LYS A 81 3.50 5.97 21.75
CA LYS A 81 3.81 5.09 22.89
C LYS A 81 4.81 5.74 23.85
N LYS A 82 5.82 6.42 23.32
CA LYS A 82 6.80 7.15 24.14
C LYS A 82 6.16 8.27 24.95
N VAL A 83 5.34 9.12 24.31
CA VAL A 83 4.62 10.21 24.99
C VAL A 83 3.67 9.67 26.06
N LEU A 84 2.97 8.56 25.78
CA LEU A 84 2.09 7.92 26.76
C LEU A 84 2.88 7.34 27.95
N PHE A 85 4.05 6.77 27.70
CA PHE A 85 4.92 6.26 28.76
C PHE A 85 5.49 7.39 29.63
N GLU A 86 5.96 8.48 29.00
CA GLU A 86 6.43 9.67 29.73
C GLU A 86 5.30 10.30 30.56
N PHE A 87 4.08 10.35 30.02
CA PHE A 87 2.91 10.80 30.77
C PHE A 87 2.59 9.86 31.94
N TYR A 88 2.71 8.55 31.76
CA TYR A 88 2.52 7.59 32.84
C TYR A 88 3.54 7.81 33.97
N GLU A 89 4.84 7.83 33.64
CA GLU A 89 5.93 8.04 34.60
C GLU A 89 5.76 9.36 35.37
N SER A 90 5.44 10.45 34.67
CA SER A 90 5.26 11.78 35.25
C SER A 90 4.13 11.84 36.28
N ASN A 91 3.13 10.96 36.16
CA ASN A 91 1.96 10.92 37.04
C ASN A 91 2.02 9.76 38.06
N PHE A 92 2.98 8.83 37.92
CA PHE A 92 3.06 7.62 38.73
C PHE A 92 3.32 7.93 40.21
N ASP A 93 4.25 8.85 40.50
CA ASP A 93 4.57 9.26 41.87
C ASP A 93 3.35 9.92 42.56
N SER A 94 2.57 10.72 41.83
CA SER A 94 1.36 11.32 42.36
C SER A 94 0.30 10.27 42.71
N PHE A 95 0.15 9.24 41.87
CA PHE A 95 -0.75 8.12 42.14
C PHE A 95 -0.34 7.38 43.42
N LEU A 96 0.94 7.05 43.57
CA LEU A 96 1.50 6.37 44.73
C LEU A 96 1.34 7.18 46.03
N GLN A 97 1.53 8.50 45.97
CA GLN A 97 1.30 9.38 47.11
C GLN A 97 -0.17 9.41 47.53
N LYS A 98 -1.10 9.51 46.57
CA LYS A 98 -2.55 9.49 46.85
C LYS A 98 -2.99 8.13 47.43
N GLU A 99 -2.45 7.03 46.94
CA GLU A 99 -2.71 5.68 47.47
C GLU A 99 -2.24 5.55 48.93
N LYS A 100 -1.03 6.03 49.25
CA LYS A 100 -0.51 6.04 50.62
C LYS A 100 -1.40 6.86 51.56
N LYS A 101 -1.78 8.08 51.16
CA LYS A 101 -2.68 8.95 51.94
C LYS A 101 -4.04 8.27 52.18
N LEU A 102 -4.58 7.56 51.17
CA LEU A 102 -5.82 6.82 51.30
C LEU A 102 -5.72 5.68 52.33
N ILE A 103 -4.60 4.95 52.34
CA ILE A 103 -4.35 3.86 53.31
C ILE A 103 -4.24 4.43 54.74
N GLU A 104 -3.55 5.56 54.92
CA GLU A 104 -3.44 6.23 56.23
C GLU A 104 -4.80 6.72 56.75
N LEU A 105 -5.60 7.37 55.88
CA LEU A 105 -6.94 7.84 56.24
C LEU A 105 -7.87 6.68 56.62
N LYS A 106 -7.80 5.55 55.91
CA LYS A 106 -8.58 4.35 56.27
C LYS A 106 -8.22 3.80 57.64
N LYS A 107 -6.92 3.76 57.99
CA LYS A 107 -6.47 3.32 59.32
C LYS A 107 -6.95 4.26 60.43
N LEU A 108 -6.85 5.57 60.21
CA LEU A 108 -7.35 6.59 61.14
C LEU A 108 -8.85 6.43 61.47
N ILE A 109 -9.66 6.03 60.48
CA ILE A 109 -11.10 5.79 60.67
C ILE A 109 -11.39 4.45 61.37
N GLU A 110 -10.57 3.41 61.12
CA GLU A 110 -10.69 2.14 61.86
C GLU A 110 -10.29 2.28 63.33
N ASP A 111 -9.36 3.19 63.64
CA ASP A 111 -8.87 3.43 64.99
C ASP A 111 -9.76 4.38 65.82
N ASP A 112 -10.62 5.21 65.21
CA ASP A 112 -11.39 6.27 65.87
C ASP A 112 -12.91 6.16 65.58
N ASN A 113 -13.66 5.55 66.50
CA ASN A 113 -15.08 5.22 66.30
C ASN A 113 -16.07 6.29 66.81
N ASP A 114 -15.61 7.48 67.20
CA ASP A 114 -16.45 8.46 67.91
C ASP A 114 -15.96 9.92 67.70
N SER A 115 -16.37 10.62 66.62
CA SER A 115 -16.31 12.10 66.56
C SER A 115 -16.92 12.69 65.28
N THR A 116 -17.57 13.85 65.40
CA THR A 116 -18.06 14.68 64.28
C THR A 116 -16.99 15.16 63.29
N MET A 117 -15.69 14.98 63.58
CA MET A 117 -14.59 15.09 62.59
C MET A 117 -14.67 14.06 61.44
N LEU A 118 -15.40 12.95 61.63
CA LEU A 118 -15.56 11.89 60.62
C LEU A 118 -16.29 12.34 59.35
N LYS A 119 -17.15 13.37 59.38
CA LYS A 119 -17.94 13.76 58.20
C LYS A 119 -17.09 14.40 57.10
N ASP A 120 -16.22 15.34 57.46
CA ASP A 120 -15.36 16.03 56.49
C ASP A 120 -14.25 15.10 55.98
N GLN A 121 -13.66 14.29 56.87
CA GLN A 121 -12.71 13.25 56.48
C GLN A 121 -13.36 12.16 55.61
N ASN A 122 -14.62 11.79 55.87
CA ASN A 122 -15.36 10.87 54.98
C ASN A 122 -15.62 11.48 53.60
N MET A 123 -15.94 12.78 53.53
CA MET A 123 -16.13 13.43 52.23
C MET A 123 -14.81 13.51 51.44
N GLU A 124 -13.70 13.87 52.09
CA GLU A 124 -12.37 13.88 51.47
C GLU A 124 -11.95 12.46 51.03
N LEU A 125 -12.27 11.43 51.83
CA LEU A 125 -12.04 10.03 51.49
C LEU A 125 -12.89 9.56 50.31
N ILE A 126 -14.17 9.93 50.26
CA ILE A 126 -15.07 9.58 49.15
C ILE A 126 -14.58 10.23 47.85
N GLU A 127 -14.12 11.48 47.88
CA GLU A 127 -13.51 12.13 46.71
C GLU A 127 -12.20 11.44 46.29
N LEU A 128 -11.33 11.12 47.25
CA LEU A 128 -10.09 10.37 46.98
C LEU A 128 -10.36 8.99 46.37
N ILE A 129 -11.38 8.27 46.85
CA ILE A 129 -11.79 6.97 46.28
C ILE A 129 -12.26 7.14 44.83
N LYS A 130 -13.13 8.12 44.57
CA LYS A 130 -13.61 8.41 43.21
C LYS A 130 -12.48 8.78 42.25
N GLU A 131 -11.54 9.59 42.71
CA GLU A 131 -10.39 10.01 41.91
C GLU A 131 -9.45 8.82 41.63
N PHE A 132 -9.26 7.95 42.62
CA PHE A 132 -8.46 6.74 42.48
C PHE A 132 -9.08 5.73 41.50
N GLU A 133 -10.39 5.50 41.57
CA GLU A 133 -11.10 4.65 40.61
C GLU A 133 -11.01 5.19 39.18
N SER A 134 -11.13 6.52 39.01
CA SER A 134 -10.95 7.19 37.72
C SER A 134 -9.53 6.98 37.17
N LEU A 135 -8.50 7.13 38.01
CA LEU A 135 -7.11 6.91 37.63
C LEU A 135 -6.83 5.45 37.28
N LYS A 136 -7.39 4.50 38.05
CA LYS A 136 -7.30 3.07 37.76
C LYS A 136 -7.89 2.72 36.40
N ALA A 137 -9.06 3.27 36.06
CA ALA A 137 -9.68 3.08 34.75
C ALA A 137 -8.83 3.66 33.60
N LYS A 138 -8.24 4.85 33.79
CA LYS A 138 -7.33 5.46 32.81
C LYS A 138 -6.07 4.60 32.59
N ASN A 139 -5.52 4.04 33.66
CA ASN A 139 -4.34 3.19 33.63
C ASN A 139 -4.58 1.87 32.87
N ILE A 140 -5.73 1.20 33.12
CA ILE A 140 -6.14 0.00 32.37
C ILE A 140 -6.21 0.29 30.86
N ARG A 141 -6.89 1.38 30.49
CA ARG A 141 -7.03 1.78 29.08
C ARG A 141 -5.69 2.11 28.42
N LEU A 142 -4.75 2.68 29.17
CA LEU A 142 -3.40 2.96 28.69
C LEU A 142 -2.63 1.67 28.39
N ASN A 143 -2.71 0.68 29.28
CA ASN A 143 -2.10 -0.64 29.09
C ASN A 143 -2.66 -1.38 27.88
N GLU A 144 -3.97 -1.28 27.61
CA GLU A 144 -4.59 -1.84 26.41
C GLU A 144 -4.00 -1.24 25.13
N ILE A 145 -3.89 0.10 25.07
CA ILE A 145 -3.30 0.82 23.93
C ILE A 145 -1.82 0.43 23.73
N MET A 146 -1.05 0.34 24.82
CA MET A 146 0.37 -0.05 24.75
C MET A 146 0.54 -1.48 24.22
N SER A 147 -0.39 -2.38 24.55
CA SER A 147 -0.38 -3.80 24.18
C SER A 147 -0.84 -4.09 22.74
N MET A 148 -1.40 -3.10 22.03
CA MET A 148 -1.80 -3.30 20.63
C MET A 148 -0.56 -3.49 19.74
N ASN A 149 -0.50 -4.66 19.10
CA ASN A 149 0.40 -4.98 17.99
C ASN A 149 -0.43 -5.12 16.71
N ILE A 150 -0.24 -4.20 15.76
CA ILE A 150 -0.89 -4.27 14.45
C ILE A 150 -0.12 -5.29 13.60
N LYS A 151 -0.65 -6.50 13.46
CA LYS A 151 -0.20 -7.43 12.42
C LYS A 151 -0.91 -7.09 11.11
N GLN A 152 -0.17 -6.79 10.05
CA GLN A 152 -0.71 -6.89 8.69
C GLN A 152 0.25 -7.61 7.75
N LYS A 153 -0.30 -8.65 7.10
CA LYS A 153 0.33 -9.41 6.03
C LYS A 153 0.24 -8.60 4.75
N CYS A 154 1.37 -8.26 4.14
CA CYS A 154 1.42 -8.01 2.71
C CYS A 154 1.21 -9.36 1.98
N LYS A 155 0.29 -9.39 1.01
CA LYS A 155 0.21 -10.43 -0.02
C LYS A 155 0.75 -9.85 -1.31
#